data_AF-A0A1Y3D5B0-F1
#
_entry.id   AF-A0A1Y3D5B0-F1
#
_cell.length_a   1.000
_cell.length_b   1.000
_cell.length_c   1.000
_cell.angle_alpha   90.00
_cell.angle_beta   90.00
_cell.angle_gamma   90.00
#
_symmetry.space_group_name_H-M   'P 1'
#
loop_
_entity.id
_entity.type
_entity.pdbx_description
1 polymer ?
#
loop_
_entity_poly.entity_id
_entity_poly.type
_entity_poly.pdbx_seq_one_letter_code
_entity_poly.pdbx_strand_id
1 'polypeptide(L)'
;MKEFFINLTRILEVNPKLYWSVIAGIAGCLILYFAEIVHIQNLLTDLDSADKVMQRAVLEPIAQRYQWARILVICLAVIWANWEYFKTKKALKLK
;
A
#
# COMPACT_ATOMS: atom_id res chain seq x y z
N MET A 1 -19.52 -1.86 -19.17
CA MET A 1 -19.72 -1.70 -17.71
C MET A 1 -20.40 -2.92 -17.08
N LYS A 2 -21.62 -3.30 -17.50
CA LYS A 2 -22.36 -4.44 -16.90
C LYS A 2 -21.61 -5.78 -16.96
N GLU A 3 -21.05 -6.14 -18.11
CA GLU A 3 -20.26 -7.37 -18.26
C GLU A 3 -18.99 -7.39 -17.41
N PHE A 4 -18.35 -6.21 -17.22
CA PHE A 4 -17.17 -6.11 -16.36
C PHE A 4 -17.51 -6.44 -14.91
N PHE A 5 -18.61 -5.90 -14.36
CA PHE A 5 -19.04 -6.21 -13.00
C PHE A 5 -19.40 -7.68 -12.83
N ILE A 6 -20.11 -8.28 -13.79
CA ILE A 6 -20.48 -9.71 -13.75
C ILE A 6 -19.25 -10.62 -13.81
N ASN A 7 -18.28 -10.29 -14.66
CA ASN A 7 -17.02 -11.06 -14.74
C ASN A 7 -16.17 -10.85 -13.49
N LEU A 8 -16.13 -9.63 -12.93
CA LEU A 8 -15.39 -9.33 -11.72
C LEU A 8 -15.96 -10.08 -10.51
N THR A 9 -17.27 -10.08 -10.29
CA THR A 9 -17.90 -10.82 -9.18
C THR A 9 -17.63 -12.32 -9.29
N ARG A 10 -17.72 -12.89 -10.50
CA ARG A 10 -17.40 -14.29 -10.73
C ARG A 10 -15.93 -14.63 -10.47
N ILE A 11 -15.01 -13.73 -10.84
CA ILE A 11 -13.57 -13.89 -10.57
C ILE A 11 -13.29 -13.80 -9.07
N LEU A 12 -13.93 -12.86 -8.36
CA LEU A 12 -13.81 -12.70 -6.90
C LEU A 12 -14.32 -13.94 -6.14
N GLU A 13 -15.42 -14.52 -6.62
CA GLU A 13 -16.01 -15.73 -6.03
C GLU A 13 -15.11 -16.96 -6.19
N VAL A 14 -14.44 -17.09 -7.35
CA VAL A 14 -13.55 -18.23 -7.65
C VAL A 14 -12.14 -18.04 -7.09
N ASN A 15 -11.66 -16.79 -7.00
CA ASN A 15 -10.28 -16.51 -6.60
C ASN A 15 -10.22 -15.55 -5.40
N PRO A 16 -10.25 -16.09 -4.17
CA PRO A 16 -10.14 -15.28 -2.95
C PRO A 16 -8.77 -14.62 -2.81
N LYS A 17 -7.74 -15.01 -3.59
CA LYS A 17 -6.42 -14.36 -3.57
C LYS A 17 -6.46 -12.93 -4.10
N LEU A 18 -7.49 -12.56 -4.87
CA LEU A 18 -7.67 -11.16 -5.27
C LEU A 18 -7.88 -10.26 -4.04
N TYR A 19 -8.68 -10.71 -3.07
CA TYR A 19 -8.89 -9.98 -1.81
C TYR A 19 -7.61 -9.86 -0.98
N TRP A 20 -6.75 -10.87 -1.03
CA TRP A 20 -5.46 -10.85 -0.33
C TRP A 20 -4.55 -9.71 -0.81
N SER A 21 -4.60 -9.33 -2.09
CA SER A 21 -3.81 -8.21 -2.59
C SER A 21 -4.22 -6.87 -1.94
N VAL A 22 -5.53 -6.67 -1.73
CA VAL A 22 -6.07 -5.48 -1.08
C VAL A 22 -5.70 -5.46 0.40
N ILE A 23 -5.89 -6.59 1.09
CA ILE A 23 -5.52 -6.74 2.49
C ILE A 23 -4.02 -6.51 2.69
N ALA A 24 -3.18 -7.10 1.85
CA ALA A 24 -1.74 -6.93 1.89
C ALA A 24 -1.31 -5.47 1.63
N GLY A 25 -1.98 -4.78 0.70
CA GLY A 25 -1.74 -3.36 0.45
C GLY A 25 -2.07 -2.48 1.66
N ILE A 26 -3.22 -2.71 2.30
CA ILE A 26 -3.63 -1.98 3.51
C ILE A 26 -2.68 -2.28 4.68
N ALA A 27 -2.40 -3.57 4.93
CA ALA A 27 -1.48 -3.99 5.99
C ALA A 27 -0.07 -3.43 5.80
N GLY A 28 0.45 -3.45 4.56
CA GLY A 28 1.74 -2.86 4.23
C GLY A 28 1.78 -1.35 4.47
N CYS A 29 0.71 -0.62 4.13
CA CYS A 29 0.61 0.81 4.42
C CYS A 29 0.59 1.10 5.93
N LEU A 30 -0.11 0.27 6.71
CA LEU A 30 -0.15 0.39 8.18
C LEU A 30 1.22 0.13 8.80
N ILE A 31 1.93 -0.90 8.35
CA ILE A 31 3.30 -1.20 8.84
C ILE A 31 4.24 -0.03 8.54
N LEU A 32 4.17 0.54 7.33
CA LEU A 32 4.95 1.73 6.98
C LEU A 32 4.60 2.95 7.83
N TYR A 33 3.36 3.06 8.31
CA TYR A 33 2.93 4.12 9.23
C TYR A 33 3.50 3.93 10.63
N PHE A 34 3.45 2.72 11.18
CA PHE A 34 4.11 2.44 12.46
C PHE A 34 5.63 2.63 12.38
N ALA A 35 6.26 2.19 11.29
CA ALA A 35 7.69 2.38 11.08
C ALA A 35 8.07 3.86 11.01
N GLU A 36 7.27 4.69 10.33
CA GLU A 36 7.46 6.15 10.31
C GLU A 36 7.42 6.75 11.71
N ILE A 37 6.41 6.41 12.52
CA ILE A 37 6.26 6.93 13.89
C ILE A 37 7.45 6.57 14.75
N VAL A 38 7.89 5.30 14.74
CA VAL A 38 9.03 4.84 15.52
C VAL A 38 10.32 5.53 15.07
N HIS A 39 10.52 5.71 13.76
CA HIS A 39 11.69 6.39 13.21
C HIS A 39 11.74 7.87 13.63
N ILE A 40 10.60 8.56 13.59
CA ILE A 40 10.47 9.94 14.04
C ILE A 40 10.73 10.06 15.55
N GLN A 41 10.17 9.17 16.37
CA GLN A 41 10.39 9.17 17.82
C GLN A 41 11.86 8.97 18.19
N ASN A 42 12.55 8.01 17.55
CA ASN A 42 13.97 7.79 17.81
C ASN A 42 14.81 9.03 17.45
N LEU A 43 14.56 9.64 16.29
CA LEU A 43 15.26 10.86 15.89
C LEU A 43 14.98 12.03 16.82
N LEU A 44 13.75 12.21 17.27
CA LEU A 44 13.41 13.29 18.22
C LEU A 44 14.09 13.10 19.57
N THR A 45 14.27 11.86 20.01
CA THR A 45 14.96 11.54 21.26
C THR A 45 16.45 11.90 21.20
N ASP A 46 17.07 11.76 20.02
CA ASP A 46 18.46 12.18 19.79
C ASP A 46 18.62 13.70 19.60
N LEU A 47 17.54 14.41 19.25
CA LEU A 47 17.52 15.86 18.94
C LEU A 47 16.93 16.74 20.06
N ASP A 48 16.85 16.25 21.30
CA ASP A 48 16.18 16.91 22.44
C ASP A 48 16.66 18.36 22.74
N SER A 49 17.82 18.77 22.20
CA SER A 49 18.38 20.13 22.33
C SER A 49 18.19 21.05 21.10
N ALA A 50 17.57 20.56 20.03
CA ALA A 50 17.40 21.31 18.78
C ALA A 50 16.08 22.10 18.73
N ASP A 51 16.15 23.32 18.19
CA ASP A 51 15.00 24.19 17.98
C ASP A 51 13.91 23.51 17.12
N LYS A 52 12.62 23.74 17.44
CA LYS A 52 11.46 23.10 16.78
C LYS A 52 11.44 23.34 15.26
N VAL A 53 12.05 24.44 14.81
CA VAL A 53 12.22 24.77 13.39
C VAL A 53 13.17 23.78 12.71
N MET A 54 14.27 23.43 13.38
CA MET A 54 15.27 22.50 12.86
C MET A 54 14.75 21.06 12.86
N GLN A 55 13.96 20.68 13.88
CA GLN A 55 13.30 19.37 13.93
C GLN A 55 12.32 19.16 12.76
N ARG A 56 11.55 20.19 12.37
CA ARG A 56 10.64 20.12 11.21
C ARG A 56 11.39 19.96 9.90
N ALA A 57 12.48 20.68 9.70
CA ALA A 57 13.30 20.58 8.49
C ALA A 57 13.90 19.18 8.29
N VAL A 58 14.15 18.44 9.39
CA VAL A 58 14.62 17.04 9.33
C VAL A 58 13.45 16.06 9.14
N LEU A 59 12.26 16.38 9.66
CA LEU A 59 11.07 15.52 9.57
C LEU A 59 10.44 15.48 8.16
N GLU A 60 10.36 16.63 7.48
CA GLU A 60 9.76 16.74 6.14
C GLU A 60 10.33 15.74 5.11
N PRO A 61 11.65 15.61 4.92
CA PRO A 61 12.20 14.66 3.96
C PRO A 61 11.93 13.19 4.35
N ILE A 62 11.80 12.89 5.64
CA ILE A 62 11.49 11.54 6.13
C ILE A 62 10.04 11.21 5.83
N ALA A 63 9.12 12.10 6.20
CA ALA A 63 7.69 11.93 5.92
C ALA A 63 7.43 11.77 4.42
N GLN A 64 8.11 12.55 3.58
CA GLN A 64 8.02 12.43 2.13
C GLN A 64 8.48 11.05 1.62
N ARG A 65 9.59 10.50 2.14
CA ARG A 65 10.06 9.15 1.77
C ARG A 65 9.04 8.07 2.15
N TYR A 66 8.45 8.14 3.34
CA TYR A 66 7.43 7.18 3.77
C TYR A 66 6.13 7.31 2.96
N GLN A 67 5.76 8.52 2.56
CA GLN A 67 4.63 8.74 1.65
C GLN A 67 4.86 8.07 0.29
N TRP A 68 6.05 8.23 -0.29
CA TRP A 68 6.43 7.52 -1.52
C TRP A 68 6.48 6.00 -1.35
N ALA A 69 6.96 5.52 -0.21
CA ALA A 69 6.96 4.09 0.10
C ALA A 69 5.54 3.52 0.15
N ARG A 70 4.57 4.24 0.76
CA ARG A 70 3.16 3.82 0.75
C ARG A 70 2.57 3.79 -0.65
N ILE A 71 2.87 4.81 -1.46
CA ILE A 71 2.44 4.85 -2.87
C ILE A 71 2.97 3.62 -3.61
N LEU A 72 4.25 3.26 -3.42
CA LEU A 72 4.83 2.06 -4.02
C LEU A 72 4.12 0.78 -3.57
N VAL A 73 3.82 0.63 -2.28
CA VAL A 73 3.06 -0.52 -1.77
C VAL A 73 1.67 -0.61 -2.41
N ILE A 74 0.96 0.51 -2.53
CA ILE A 74 -0.34 0.57 -3.20
C ILE A 74 -0.21 0.19 -4.67
N CYS A 75 0.78 0.72 -5.39
CA CYS A 75 1.04 0.37 -6.78
C CYS A 75 1.31 -1.13 -6.96
N LEU A 76 2.15 -1.72 -6.10
CA LEU A 76 2.43 -3.17 -6.13
C LEU A 76 1.18 -4.00 -5.85
N ALA A 77 0.37 -3.61 -4.87
CA ALA A 77 -0.89 -4.27 -4.56
C ALA A 77 -1.87 -4.22 -5.75
N VAL A 78 -1.97 -3.06 -6.42
CA VAL A 78 -2.81 -2.89 -7.61
C VAL A 78 -2.29 -3.74 -8.77
N ILE A 79 -0.98 -3.76 -9.02
CA ILE A 79 -0.39 -4.58 -10.08
C ILE A 79 -0.67 -6.06 -9.82
N TRP A 80 -0.50 -6.51 -8.58
CA TRP A 80 -0.81 -7.89 -8.19
C TRP A 80 -2.30 -8.20 -8.39
N ALA A 81 -3.20 -7.33 -7.92
CA ALA A 81 -4.64 -7.49 -8.12
C ALA A 81 -4.99 -7.64 -9.61
N ASN A 82 -4.43 -6.79 -10.47
CA ASN A 82 -4.65 -6.85 -11.91
C ASN A 82 -4.09 -8.14 -12.51
N TRP A 83 -2.89 -8.57 -12.10
CA TRP A 83 -2.30 -9.81 -12.59
C TRP A 83 -3.14 -11.02 -12.23
N GLU A 84 -3.61 -11.12 -10.99
CA GLU A 84 -4.46 -12.22 -10.53
C GLU A 84 -5.85 -12.18 -11.20
N TYR A 85 -6.38 -10.98 -11.47
CA TYR A 85 -7.58 -10.79 -12.29
C TYR A 85 -7.42 -11.33 -13.71
N PHE A 86 -6.37 -10.92 -14.44
CA PHE A 86 -6.13 -11.38 -15.81
C PHE A 86 -5.84 -12.88 -15.88
N LYS A 87 -5.10 -13.41 -14.90
CA LYS A 87 -4.82 -14.85 -14.79
C LYS A 87 -6.10 -15.66 -14.62
N THR A 88 -6.99 -15.22 -13.72
CA THR A 88 -8.27 -15.89 -13.46
C THR A 88 -9.25 -15.72 -14.62
N LYS A 89 -9.28 -14.53 -15.25
CA LYS A 89 -10.07 -14.26 -16.46
C LYS A 89 -9.69 -15.23 -17.59
N LYS A 90 -8.39 -15.43 -17.83
CA LYS A 90 -7.89 -16.41 -18.82
C LYS A 90 -8.27 -17.84 -18.46
N ALA A 91 -8.13 -18.24 -17.18
CA ALA A 91 -8.49 -19.59 -16.73
C ALA A 91 -9.99 -19.89 -16.91
N LEU A 92 -10.85 -18.90 -16.66
CA LEU A 92 -12.30 -19.02 -16.78
C LEU A 92 -12.82 -18.80 -18.21
N LYS A 93 -11.94 -18.53 -19.19
CA LYS A 93 -12.29 -18.22 -20.61
C LYS A 93 -13.36 -17.12 -20.74
N LEU A 94 -13.37 -16.15 -19.83
CA LEU A 94 -14.32 -15.04 -19.85
C LEU A 94 -13.85 -13.98 -20.86
N LYS A 95 -14.79 -13.48 -21.68
CA LYS A 95 -14.54 -12.40 -22.66
C LYS A 95 -14.16 -11.08 -21.98
#